data_AF-A0A2G9N1U7-F1
#
_entry.id   AF-A0A2G9N1U7-F1
#
_cell.length_a   1.000
_cell.length_b   1.000
_cell.length_c   1.000
_cell.angle_alpha   90.00
_cell.angle_beta   90.00
_cell.angle_gamma   90.00
#
_symmetry.space_group_name_H-M   'P 1'
#
loop_
_entity.id
_entity.type
_entity.pdbx_description
1 polymer ?
#
loop_
_entity_poly.entity_id
_entity_poly.type
_entity_poly.pdbx_seq_one_letter_code
_entity_poly.pdbx_strand_id
1 'polypeptide(L)'
;MVSSEVVMQTVKRMVDSDIDDETIKNTLRDINISEDEITILLNQAKGIPASRVPQIPTQVKPVQKEPEESEEIEESEEEPEENANTYESQEKYIPDSNERNTEQSAQHVTTHNMLEEHGEKIENVRDSVSQLHERIGAATLSPETIGKLTALDERITSLEKEVADTKAIANAVKGLLEKILETDKKVLLEVKKKK
;
A
#
# COMPACT_ATOMS: atom_id res chain seq x y z
N MET A 1 -11.69 2.81 -3.55
CA MET A 1 -10.31 3.37 -3.54
C MET A 1 -9.41 2.37 -2.85
N VAL A 2 -8.28 2.01 -3.46
CA VAL A 2 -7.32 1.07 -2.87
C VAL A 2 -6.55 1.80 -1.75
N SER A 3 -6.42 1.17 -0.58
CA SER A 3 -5.69 1.79 0.54
C SER A 3 -4.20 1.89 0.23
N SER A 4 -3.60 3.05 0.53
CA SER A 4 -2.16 3.33 0.33
C SER A 4 -1.25 2.27 0.94
N GLU A 5 -1.65 1.69 2.09
CA GLU A 5 -0.92 0.61 2.76
C GLU A 5 -0.86 -0.69 1.93
N VAL A 6 -1.93 -1.03 1.22
CA VAL A 6 -1.99 -2.23 0.35
C VAL A 6 -1.08 -2.04 -0.86
N VAL A 7 -1.04 -0.83 -1.42
CA VAL A 7 -0.13 -0.48 -2.52
C VAL A 7 1.32 -0.59 -2.05
N MET A 8 1.65 -0.04 -0.89
CA MET A 8 3.00 -0.12 -0.31
C MET A 8 3.46 -1.57 -0.10
N GLN A 9 2.62 -2.42 0.49
CA GLN A 9 2.94 -3.83 0.70
C GLN A 9 3.16 -4.57 -0.63
N THR A 10 2.38 -4.21 -1.66
CA THR A 10 2.52 -4.78 -3.01
C THR A 10 3.85 -4.36 -3.64
N VAL A 11 4.18 -3.07 -3.61
CA VAL A 11 5.47 -2.55 -4.11
C VAL A 11 6.64 -3.22 -3.40
N LYS A 12 6.56 -3.40 -2.07
CA LYS A 12 7.59 -4.09 -1.30
C LYS A 12 7.79 -5.54 -1.77
N ARG A 13 6.71 -6.30 -1.97
CA ARG A 13 6.78 -7.67 -2.49
C ARG A 13 7.36 -7.72 -3.91
N MET A 14 7.06 -6.73 -4.75
CA MET A 14 7.61 -6.65 -6.11
C MET A 14 9.12 -6.41 -6.08
N VAL A 15 9.59 -5.50 -5.22
CA VAL A 15 11.03 -5.26 -5.01
C VAL A 15 11.72 -6.50 -4.43
N ASP A 16 11.13 -7.17 -3.44
CA ASP A 16 11.67 -8.41 -2.84
C ASP A 16 11.74 -9.57 -3.85
N SER A 17 10.91 -9.52 -4.92
CA SER A 17 10.89 -10.50 -6.01
C SER A 17 11.83 -10.13 -7.17
N ASP A 18 12.68 -9.11 -7.00
CA ASP A 18 13.64 -8.63 -7.99
C ASP A 18 12.96 -8.18 -9.31
N ILE A 19 11.74 -7.64 -9.20
CA ILE A 19 11.04 -7.02 -10.33
C ILE A 19 11.65 -5.64 -10.58
N ASP A 20 11.92 -5.34 -11.85
CA ASP A 20 12.51 -4.07 -12.27
C ASP A 20 11.62 -2.85 -11.94
N ASP A 21 12.27 -1.75 -11.56
CA ASP A 21 11.62 -0.50 -11.15
C ASP A 21 10.69 0.05 -12.22
N GLU A 22 11.04 -0.04 -13.51
CA GLU A 22 10.20 0.47 -14.59
C GLU A 22 8.90 -0.33 -14.74
N THR A 23 8.97 -1.64 -14.46
CA THR A 23 7.77 -2.49 -14.44
C THR A 23 6.84 -2.12 -13.28
N ILE A 24 7.41 -1.84 -12.11
CA ILE A 24 6.65 -1.38 -10.94
C ILE A 24 6.01 -0.01 -11.23
N LYS A 25 6.76 0.94 -11.80
CA LYS A 25 6.24 2.27 -12.15
C LYS A 25 5.07 2.19 -13.12
N ASN A 26 5.17 1.39 -14.19
CA ASN A 26 4.08 1.22 -15.14
C ASN A 26 2.83 0.63 -14.48
N THR A 27 3.00 -0.37 -13.62
CA THR A 27 1.89 -0.96 -12.86
C THR A 27 1.21 0.06 -11.93
N LEU A 28 1.98 0.96 -11.31
CA LEU A 28 1.46 2.02 -10.46
C LEU A 28 0.81 3.17 -11.24
N ARG A 29 1.27 3.45 -12.47
CA ARG A 29 0.60 4.38 -13.39
C ARG A 29 -0.76 3.86 -13.85
N ASP A 30 -0.87 2.56 -14.10
CA ASP A 30 -2.12 1.93 -14.53
C ASP A 30 -3.23 2.05 -13.47
N ILE A 31 -2.87 2.19 -12.19
CA ILE A 31 -3.79 2.47 -11.09
C ILE A 31 -3.92 3.97 -10.76
N ASN A 32 -3.44 4.84 -11.67
CA ASN A 32 -3.56 6.29 -11.65
C ASN A 32 -2.86 6.97 -10.46
N ILE A 33 -1.71 6.44 -10.02
CA ILE A 33 -0.85 7.08 -9.02
C ILE A 33 0.13 8.05 -9.71
N SER A 34 0.39 9.18 -9.08
CA SER A 34 1.30 10.20 -9.61
C SER A 34 2.77 9.76 -9.57
N GLU A 35 3.59 10.26 -10.50
CA GLU A 35 5.04 9.94 -10.57
C GLU A 35 5.81 10.27 -9.28
N ASP A 36 5.42 11.36 -8.62
CA ASP A 36 6.04 11.79 -7.37
C ASP A 36 5.76 10.81 -6.24
N GLU A 37 4.50 10.35 -6.12
CA GLU A 37 4.10 9.32 -5.16
C GLU A 37 4.77 7.98 -5.44
N ILE A 38 4.84 7.57 -6.71
CA ILE A 38 5.53 6.33 -7.13
C ILE A 38 6.99 6.34 -6.67
N THR A 39 7.68 7.46 -6.82
CA THR A 39 9.09 7.59 -6.41
C THR A 39 9.24 7.48 -4.89
N ILE A 40 8.32 8.08 -4.13
CA ILE A 40 8.30 7.98 -2.66
C ILE A 40 8.07 6.52 -2.22
N LEU A 41 7.08 5.84 -2.83
CA LEU A 41 6.74 4.44 -2.56
C LEU A 41 7.93 3.51 -2.86
N LEU A 42 8.59 3.69 -4.00
CA LEU A 42 9.76 2.90 -4.39
C LEU A 42 10.94 3.09 -3.43
N ASN A 43 11.26 4.33 -3.06
CA ASN A 43 12.35 4.62 -2.11
C ASN A 43 12.07 4.02 -0.72
N GLN A 44 10.82 4.13 -0.27
CA GLN A 44 10.38 3.56 1.00
C GLN A 44 10.41 2.02 0.98
N ALA A 45 10.00 1.40 -0.12
CA ALA A 45 10.04 -0.05 -0.31
C ALA A 45 11.48 -0.59 -0.36
N LYS A 46 12.42 0.14 -0.96
CA LYS A 46 13.85 -0.21 -1.01
C LYS A 46 14.60 -0.01 0.31
N GLY A 47 13.94 0.49 1.35
CA GLY A 47 14.56 0.73 2.64
C GLY A 47 15.60 1.86 2.61
N ILE A 48 15.57 2.73 1.59
CA ILE A 48 16.36 3.96 1.60
C ILE A 48 15.57 4.95 2.45
N PRO A 49 16.04 5.30 3.67
CA PRO A 49 15.29 6.23 4.50
C PRO A 49 15.12 7.55 3.75
N ALA A 50 13.91 8.09 3.74
CA ALA A 50 13.50 9.34 3.09
C ALA A 50 14.17 10.61 3.70
N SER A 51 15.38 10.48 4.26
CA SER A 51 16.12 11.50 4.99
C SER A 51 17.24 12.16 4.16
N ARG A 52 17.29 11.93 2.84
CA ARG A 52 18.18 12.67 1.92
C ARG A 52 17.49 13.07 0.63
N VAL A 53 16.42 13.85 0.74
CA VAL A 53 16.07 14.79 -0.32
C VAL A 53 16.62 16.15 0.11
N PRO A 54 17.52 16.79 -0.67
CA PRO A 54 17.93 18.17 -0.39
C PRO A 54 16.70 19.06 -0.43
N GLN A 55 16.41 19.71 0.70
CA GLN A 55 15.37 20.72 0.83
C GLN A 55 15.66 21.84 -0.18
N ILE A 56 14.88 21.90 -1.26
CA ILE A 56 14.78 23.09 -2.09
C ILE A 56 13.86 24.07 -1.34
N PRO A 57 14.27 25.32 -1.10
CA PRO A 57 13.50 26.28 -0.34
C PRO A 57 12.34 26.81 -1.18
N THR A 58 11.14 26.25 -0.99
CA THR A 58 9.92 26.79 -1.59
C THR A 58 9.44 27.98 -0.77
N GLN A 59 9.63 29.18 -1.33
CA GLN A 59 9.00 30.40 -0.86
C GLN A 59 7.49 30.29 -0.99
N VAL A 60 6.83 30.62 0.11
CA VAL A 60 5.38 30.76 0.25
C VAL A 60 4.96 32.08 -0.39
N LYS A 61 3.98 32.06 -1.31
CA LYS A 61 3.00 33.15 -1.48
C LYS A 61 1.66 32.60 -2.00
N PRO A 62 0.54 33.26 -1.66
CA PRO A 62 -0.73 32.59 -1.42
C PRO A 62 -1.78 32.78 -2.52
N VAL A 63 -2.67 31.79 -2.60
CA VAL A 63 -4.13 31.84 -2.80
C VAL A 63 -4.69 33.00 -3.64
N GLN A 64 -5.19 32.68 -4.83
CA GLN A 64 -6.34 33.34 -5.42
C GLN A 64 -7.36 32.32 -5.94
N LYS A 65 -8.60 32.49 -5.47
CA LYS A 65 -9.86 31.97 -6.00
C LYS A 65 -10.00 32.29 -7.49
N GLU A 66 -10.57 31.37 -8.27
CA GLU A 66 -11.90 31.55 -8.86
C GLU A 66 -12.45 30.22 -9.43
N PRO A 67 -13.79 30.10 -9.57
CA PRO A 67 -14.51 28.87 -9.85
C PRO A 67 -15.03 28.78 -11.30
N GLU A 68 -15.76 27.68 -11.55
CA GLU A 68 -16.75 27.45 -12.62
C GLU A 68 -16.21 27.10 -14.02
N GLU A 69 -16.50 25.87 -14.48
CA GLU A 69 -17.29 25.67 -15.70
C GLU A 69 -17.72 24.20 -15.87
N SER A 70 -18.84 24.02 -16.59
CA SER A 70 -19.37 22.80 -17.21
C SER A 70 -19.91 21.71 -16.25
N GLU A 71 -21.08 21.10 -16.45
CA GLU A 71 -21.91 21.01 -17.66
C GLU A 71 -23.33 20.56 -17.25
N GLU A 72 -24.32 21.17 -17.90
CA GLU A 72 -25.73 20.80 -17.91
C GLU A 72 -25.92 19.33 -18.31
N ILE A 73 -26.81 18.61 -17.62
CA ILE A 73 -27.47 17.43 -18.18
C ILE A 73 -28.96 17.66 -18.06
N GLU A 74 -29.59 17.91 -19.21
CA GLU A 74 -31.02 17.95 -19.44
C GLU A 74 -31.66 16.61 -19.04
N GLU A 75 -32.59 16.67 -18.08
CA GLU A 75 -33.48 15.57 -17.72
C GLU A 75 -34.75 15.72 -18.57
N SER A 76 -34.86 14.90 -19.62
CA SER A 76 -36.03 14.83 -20.48
C SER A 76 -37.11 13.97 -19.80
N GLU A 77 -38.10 14.61 -19.20
CA GLU A 77 -39.38 14.02 -18.84
C GLU A 77 -40.21 13.78 -20.12
N GLU A 78 -40.39 12.52 -20.51
CA GLU A 78 -41.45 12.11 -21.44
C GLU A 78 -42.60 11.49 -20.65
N GLU A 79 -43.68 12.25 -20.51
CA GLU A 79 -45.02 11.68 -20.32
C GLU A 79 -45.45 10.93 -21.57
N PRO A 80 -46.36 9.95 -21.43
CA PRO A 80 -47.47 9.96 -22.36
C PRO A 80 -48.84 9.88 -21.68
N GLU A 81 -49.68 10.74 -22.22
CA GLU A 81 -51.07 11.01 -21.92
C GLU A 81 -52.00 9.78 -21.95
N GLU A 82 -53.07 9.95 -21.19
CA GLU A 82 -54.33 9.22 -21.23
C GLU A 82 -54.82 8.94 -22.65
N ASN A 83 -55.40 7.75 -22.86
CA ASN A 83 -56.45 7.63 -23.86
C ASN A 83 -57.56 6.71 -23.35
N ALA A 84 -58.70 7.34 -23.06
CA ALA A 84 -59.96 6.69 -22.77
C ALA A 84 -60.55 6.12 -24.07
N ASN A 85 -60.89 4.83 -24.08
CA ASN A 85 -62.04 4.41 -24.88
C ASN A 85 -62.71 3.14 -24.32
N THR A 86 -63.94 3.36 -23.88
CA THR A 86 -65.08 2.45 -23.70
C THR A 86 -65.21 1.46 -24.86
N TYR A 87 -65.48 0.17 -24.59
CA TYR A 87 -66.49 -0.67 -25.29
C TYR A 87 -66.69 -2.01 -24.54
N GLU A 88 -67.85 -2.08 -23.88
CA GLU A 88 -68.86 -3.15 -23.92
C GLU A 88 -68.46 -4.60 -24.33
N SER A 89 -68.69 -5.51 -23.37
CA SER A 89 -69.17 -6.91 -23.51
C SER A 89 -68.51 -7.85 -24.53
N GLN A 90 -67.70 -8.80 -24.05
CA GLN A 90 -67.81 -10.20 -24.51
C GLN A 90 -67.07 -11.19 -23.59
N GLU A 91 -67.84 -12.21 -23.21
CA GLU A 91 -67.50 -13.60 -22.87
C GLU A 91 -66.33 -13.91 -21.92
N LYS A 92 -66.72 -14.51 -20.80
CA LYS A 92 -65.94 -15.42 -19.95
C LYS A 92 -64.97 -16.29 -20.79
N TYR A 93 -63.71 -15.94 -20.76
CA TYR A 93 -62.63 -16.91 -20.68
C TYR A 93 -61.97 -16.72 -19.33
N ILE A 94 -62.17 -17.68 -18.42
CA ILE A 94 -61.33 -17.84 -17.24
C ILE A 94 -60.10 -18.58 -17.79
N PRO A 95 -58.95 -17.92 -18.06
CA PRO A 95 -57.74 -18.68 -18.30
C PRO A 95 -57.45 -19.44 -17.01
N ASP A 96 -57.14 -20.72 -17.18
CA ASP A 96 -56.87 -21.70 -16.14
C ASP A 96 -56.04 -21.08 -15.00
N SER A 97 -56.72 -20.69 -13.92
CA SER A 97 -56.12 -19.98 -12.78
C SER A 97 -55.11 -20.84 -12.02
N ASN A 98 -55.01 -22.13 -12.35
CA ASN A 98 -54.00 -23.03 -11.85
C ASN A 98 -52.61 -22.79 -12.47
N GLU A 99 -52.50 -22.43 -13.76
CA GLU A 99 -51.19 -22.26 -14.41
C GLU A 99 -50.45 -21.01 -13.94
N ARG A 100 -51.16 -19.89 -13.73
CA ARG A 100 -50.57 -18.65 -13.18
C ARG A 100 -50.10 -18.81 -11.73
N ASN A 101 -50.81 -19.60 -10.93
CA ASN A 101 -50.40 -19.92 -9.57
C ASN A 101 -49.14 -20.81 -9.55
N THR A 102 -49.00 -21.75 -10.49
CA THR A 102 -47.79 -22.57 -10.60
C THR A 102 -46.58 -21.78 -11.09
N GLU A 103 -46.73 -20.84 -12.04
CA GLU A 103 -45.63 -19.97 -12.47
C GLU A 103 -45.19 -19.02 -11.35
N GLN A 104 -46.13 -18.36 -10.67
CA GLN A 104 -45.79 -17.53 -9.50
C GLN A 104 -45.11 -18.36 -8.41
N SER A 105 -45.60 -19.56 -8.13
CA SER A 105 -44.96 -20.46 -7.17
C SER A 105 -43.54 -20.84 -7.58
N ALA A 106 -43.29 -21.12 -8.88
CA ALA A 106 -41.96 -21.43 -9.38
C ALA A 106 -41.01 -20.23 -9.29
N GLN A 107 -41.49 -19.01 -9.57
CA GLN A 107 -40.73 -17.78 -9.39
C GLN A 107 -40.38 -17.53 -7.93
N HIS A 108 -41.33 -17.76 -7.00
CA HIS A 108 -41.09 -17.66 -5.56
C HIS A 108 -40.06 -18.67 -5.06
N VAL A 109 -40.12 -19.92 -5.53
CA VAL A 109 -39.12 -20.95 -5.19
C VAL A 109 -37.73 -20.55 -5.71
N THR A 110 -37.65 -20.01 -6.92
CA THR A 110 -36.38 -19.57 -7.52
C THR A 110 -35.77 -18.41 -6.73
N THR A 111 -36.58 -17.44 -6.32
CA THR A 111 -36.12 -16.33 -5.48
C THR A 111 -35.72 -16.79 -4.09
N HIS A 112 -36.44 -17.76 -3.49
CA HIS A 112 -36.06 -18.32 -2.20
C HIS A 112 -34.74 -19.07 -2.24
N ASN A 113 -34.52 -19.91 -3.25
CA ASN A 113 -33.26 -20.64 -3.43
C ASN A 113 -32.09 -19.67 -3.64
N MET A 114 -32.29 -18.59 -4.40
CA MET A 114 -31.27 -17.56 -4.58
C MET A 114 -30.95 -16.83 -3.27
N LEU A 115 -31.96 -16.50 -2.47
CA LEU A 115 -31.74 -15.88 -1.15
C LEU A 115 -31.03 -16.82 -0.18
N GLU A 116 -31.35 -18.11 -0.20
CA GLU A 116 -30.69 -19.14 0.60
C GLU A 116 -29.22 -19.30 0.19
N GLU A 117 -28.93 -19.37 -1.11
CA GLU A 117 -27.56 -19.42 -1.64
C GLU A 117 -26.76 -18.15 -1.26
N HIS A 118 -27.40 -16.98 -1.30
CA HIS A 118 -26.79 -15.73 -0.84
C HIS A 118 -26.53 -15.75 0.66
N GLY A 119 -27.44 -16.31 1.46
CA GLY A 119 -27.28 -16.51 2.91
C GLY A 119 -26.06 -17.37 3.21
N GLU A 120 -25.92 -18.50 2.52
CA GLU A 120 -24.79 -19.42 2.67
C GLU A 120 -23.46 -18.75 2.26
N LYS A 121 -23.44 -17.97 1.16
CA LYS A 121 -22.26 -17.20 0.75
C LYS A 121 -21.86 -16.16 1.80
N ILE A 122 -22.81 -15.46 2.40
CA ILE A 122 -22.55 -14.48 3.45
C ILE A 122 -21.99 -15.15 4.71
N GLU A 123 -22.53 -16.30 5.09
CA GLU A 123 -22.03 -17.08 6.23
C GLU A 123 -20.61 -17.58 5.98
N ASN A 124 -20.32 -18.12 4.80
CA ASN A 124 -18.97 -18.51 4.39
C ASN A 124 -17.97 -17.34 4.40
N VAL A 125 -18.39 -16.15 3.95
CA VAL A 125 -17.56 -14.94 4.00
C VAL A 125 -17.30 -14.53 5.45
N ARG A 126 -18.33 -14.58 6.31
CA ARG A 126 -18.20 -14.25 7.73
C ARG A 126 -17.26 -15.21 8.46
N ASP A 127 -17.33 -16.50 8.16
CA ASP A 127 -16.44 -17.52 8.71
C ASP A 127 -15.00 -17.31 8.23
N SER A 128 -14.83 -17.00 6.94
CA SER A 128 -13.51 -16.68 6.36
C SER A 128 -12.90 -15.44 7.00
N VAL A 129 -13.68 -14.39 7.23
CA VAL A 129 -13.25 -13.16 7.91
C VAL A 129 -12.90 -13.44 9.38
N SER A 130 -13.68 -14.27 10.07
CA SER A 130 -13.41 -14.65 11.46
C SER A 130 -12.11 -15.45 11.58
N GLN A 131 -11.89 -16.43 10.70
CA GLN A 131 -10.64 -17.18 10.63
C GLN A 131 -9.44 -16.27 10.29
N LEU A 132 -9.63 -15.27 9.42
CA LEU A 132 -8.60 -14.31 9.09
C LEU A 132 -8.24 -13.46 10.33
N HIS A 133 -9.23 -12.95 11.05
CA HIS A 133 -9.00 -12.19 12.28
C HIS A 133 -8.33 -13.03 13.37
N GLU A 134 -8.69 -14.30 13.51
CA GLU A 134 -8.03 -15.21 14.44
C GLU A 134 -6.57 -15.45 14.05
N ARG A 135 -6.29 -15.65 12.75
CA ARG A 135 -4.91 -15.79 12.23
C ARG A 135 -4.10 -14.50 12.36
N ILE A 136 -4.70 -13.33 12.12
CA ILE A 136 -4.04 -12.02 12.28
C ILE A 136 -3.78 -11.74 13.77
N GLY A 137 -4.75 -12.05 14.64
CA GLY A 137 -4.59 -11.96 16.09
C GLY A 137 -3.46 -12.86 16.60
N ALA A 138 -3.38 -14.10 16.10
CA ALA A 138 -2.29 -15.02 16.41
C ALA A 138 -0.94 -14.61 15.78
N ALA A 139 -0.96 -13.86 14.67
CA ALA A 139 0.23 -13.33 14.00
C ALA A 139 0.76 -12.03 14.65
N THR A 140 0.06 -11.46 15.63
CA THR A 140 0.65 -10.41 16.46
C THR A 140 1.83 -11.02 17.23
N LEU A 141 3.03 -10.49 16.97
CA LEU A 141 4.28 -10.95 17.58
C LEU A 141 4.07 -11.03 19.09
N SER A 142 4.31 -12.22 19.66
CA SER A 142 4.21 -12.41 21.11
C SER A 142 5.03 -11.34 21.85
N PRO A 143 4.59 -10.85 23.02
CA PRO A 143 5.35 -9.87 23.79
C PRO A 143 6.78 -10.37 24.12
N GLU A 144 6.98 -11.70 24.21
CA GLU A 144 8.30 -12.30 24.37
C GLU A 144 9.19 -12.12 23.13
N THR A 145 8.65 -12.29 21.92
CA THR A 145 9.38 -12.04 20.67
C THR A 145 9.71 -10.57 20.48
N ILE A 146 8.81 -9.67 20.89
CA ILE A 146 9.08 -8.22 20.89
C ILE A 146 10.23 -7.90 21.85
N GLY A 147 10.21 -8.44 23.07
CA GLY A 147 11.29 -8.25 24.04
C GLY A 147 12.65 -8.79 23.58
N LYS A 148 12.66 -9.94 22.88
CA LYS A 148 13.88 -10.48 22.25
C LYS A 148 14.38 -9.58 21.13
N LEU A 149 13.48 -9.02 20.32
CA LEU A 149 13.84 -8.11 19.23
C LEU A 149 14.44 -6.81 19.78
N THR A 150 13.84 -6.22 20.81
CA THR A 150 14.38 -5.01 21.45
C THR A 150 15.74 -5.26 22.09
N ALA A 151 15.94 -6.42 22.73
CA ALA A 151 17.24 -6.80 23.29
C ALA A 151 18.31 -7.01 22.20
N LEU A 152 17.91 -7.52 21.03
CA LEU A 152 18.81 -7.62 19.88
C LEU A 152 19.16 -6.23 19.33
N ASP A 153 18.20 -5.31 19.23
CA ASP A 153 18.44 -3.93 18.77
C ASP A 153 19.40 -3.18 19.70
N GLU A 154 19.24 -3.33 21.02
CA GLU A 154 20.17 -2.77 22.02
C GLU A 154 21.58 -3.35 21.83
N ARG A 155 21.69 -4.67 21.60
CA ARG A 155 22.97 -5.33 21.37
C ARG A 155 23.62 -4.89 20.06
N ILE A 156 22.84 -4.71 18.99
CA ILE A 156 23.31 -4.19 17.70
C ILE A 156 23.86 -2.78 17.90
N THR A 157 23.09 -1.90 18.56
CA THR A 157 23.51 -0.52 18.84
C THR A 157 24.81 -0.47 19.66
N SER A 158 24.95 -1.37 20.64
CA SER A 158 26.20 -1.49 21.43
C SER A 158 27.39 -1.91 20.56
N LEU A 159 27.20 -2.92 19.68
CA LEU A 159 28.26 -3.38 18.78
C LEU A 159 28.65 -2.31 17.76
N GLU A 160 27.70 -1.55 17.22
CA GLU A 160 27.98 -0.43 16.32
C GLU A 160 28.87 0.62 16.99
N LYS A 161 28.60 0.94 18.26
CA LYS A 161 29.42 1.85 19.05
C LYS A 161 30.84 1.31 19.27
N GLU A 162 30.98 0.04 19.66
CA GLU A 162 32.29 -0.59 19.86
C GLU A 162 33.12 -0.63 18.57
N VAL A 163 32.47 -0.87 17.42
CA VAL A 163 33.13 -0.81 16.10
C VAL A 163 33.58 0.61 15.77
N ALA A 164 32.76 1.63 16.06
CA ALA A 164 33.13 3.03 15.87
C ALA A 164 34.35 3.42 16.73
N ASP A 165 34.37 3.03 18.01
CA ASP A 165 35.48 3.27 18.93
C ASP A 165 36.75 2.55 18.47
N THR A 166 36.64 1.28 18.07
CA THR A 166 37.76 0.50 17.53
C THR A 166 38.34 1.14 16.27
N LYS A 167 37.49 1.66 15.38
CA LYS A 167 37.92 2.38 14.17
C LYS A 167 38.63 3.69 14.51
N ALA A 168 38.17 4.42 15.52
CA ALA A 168 38.83 5.63 16.00
C ALA A 168 40.22 5.31 16.57
N ILE A 169 40.35 4.26 17.39
CA ILE A 169 41.63 3.79 17.92
C ILE A 169 42.57 3.36 16.79
N ALA A 170 42.08 2.58 15.83
CA ALA A 170 42.88 2.13 14.68
C ALA A 170 43.45 3.31 13.88
N ASN A 171 42.63 4.35 13.65
CA ASN A 171 43.07 5.56 12.97
C ASN A 171 44.12 6.34 13.79
N ALA A 172 43.96 6.42 15.11
CA ALA A 172 44.93 7.07 15.99
C ALA A 172 46.28 6.33 15.98
N VAL A 173 46.27 5.00 16.06
CA VAL A 173 47.48 4.16 15.97
C VAL A 173 48.15 4.32 14.62
N LYS A 174 47.39 4.32 13.52
CA LYS A 174 47.93 4.57 12.18
C LYS A 174 48.65 5.92 12.11
N GLY A 175 48.02 6.99 12.61
CA GLY A 175 48.64 8.32 12.63
C GLY A 175 49.91 8.40 13.50
N LEU A 176 49.95 7.65 14.61
CA LEU A 176 51.16 7.54 15.43
C LEU A 176 52.27 6.80 14.69
N LEU A 177 51.95 5.71 14.00
CA LEU A 177 52.91 4.93 13.21
C LEU A 177 53.51 5.77 12.06
N GLU A 178 52.67 6.55 11.37
CA GLU A 178 53.12 7.48 10.32
C GLU A 178 54.12 8.51 10.86
N LYS A 179 53.85 9.10 12.04
CA LYS A 179 54.77 10.05 12.70
C LYS A 179 56.09 9.41 13.12
N ILE A 180 56.06 8.17 13.61
CA ILE A 180 57.28 7.43 13.96
C ILE A 180 58.12 7.23 12.70
N LEU A 181 57.52 6.74 11.61
CA LEU A 181 58.21 6.53 10.34
C LEU A 181 58.78 7.83 9.76
N GLU A 182 58.06 8.94 9.85
CA GLU A 182 58.55 10.24 9.41
C GLU A 182 59.75 10.73 10.26
N THR A 183 59.68 10.53 11.57
CA THR A 183 60.77 10.87 12.50
C THR A 183 62.01 10.03 12.21
N ASP A 184 61.85 8.71 12.06
CA ASP A 184 62.95 7.78 11.74
C ASP A 184 63.58 8.15 10.39
N LYS A 185 62.76 8.44 9.37
CA LYS A 185 63.24 8.90 8.07
C LYS A 185 64.05 10.19 8.19
N LYS A 186 63.60 11.15 8.98
CA LYS A 186 64.33 12.41 9.22
C LYS A 186 65.67 12.17 9.91
N VAL A 187 65.71 11.37 10.97
CA VAL A 187 66.93 11.02 11.70
C VAL A 187 67.93 10.30 10.79
N LEU A 188 67.48 9.32 10.00
CA LEU A 188 68.33 8.61 9.04
C LEU A 188 68.94 9.54 7.99
N LEU A 189 68.17 10.50 7.49
CA LEU A 189 68.67 11.50 6.54
C LEU A 189 69.72 12.43 7.18
N GLU A 190 69.53 12.84 8.44
CA GLU A 190 70.51 13.65 9.16
C GLU A 190 71.81 12.88 9.43
N VAL A 191 71.72 11.60 9.82
CA VAL A 191 72.89 10.74 10.00
C VAL A 191 73.64 10.53 8.68
N LYS A 192 72.92 10.34 7.57
CA LYS A 192 73.53 10.20 6.24
C LYS A 192 74.27 11.46 5.79
N LYS A 193 73.79 12.65 6.14
CA LYS A 193 74.45 13.93 5.82
C LYS A 193 75.71 14.19 6.64
N LYS A 194 75.84 13.56 7.81
CA LYS A 194 76.99 13.72 8.72
C LYS A 194 78.14 12.74 8.43
N LYS A 195 77.92 11.75 7.56
CA LYS A 195 78.96 10.85 7.05
C LYS A 195 79.49 11.38 5.73
#